data_AF-A0A958FMJ2-F1
#
_entry.id   AF-A0A958FMJ2-F1
#
_cell.length_a   1.000
_cell.length_b   1.000
_cell.length_c   1.000
_cell.angle_alpha   90.00
_cell.angle_beta   90.00
_cell.angle_gamma   90.00
#
_symmetry.space_group_name_H-M   'P 1'
#
loop_
_entity.id
_entity.type
_entity.pdbx_description
1 polymer ?
#
loop_
_entity_poly.entity_id
_entity_poly.type
_entity_poly.pdbx_seq_one_letter_code
_entity_poly.pdbx_strand_id
1 'polypeptide(L)'
;MKIIKRFLPKFYFLLFTFYLFTSPLFSQTAFEPLHREVYGFLDRLSARGIIEYHDLITPVSRMTIAEKLRELSQMQDELTALEKQELAFLLQDFKFELDRLNTVEITGEDFSYLGKDVAGRWRALSYRDDHFAINFSPIYGVRYGQNDGKSQSHRWNGAYLYGYLGENWAFSFDFRDNREAGDNVDESKSFSPVTGIDVDERDLATGNAIEYSEVRTTLSYDWSWGRAVFGKDFINWGYAQNGKVVLSDKAPSFPFLRLDINPTHWLKFNYFHGWLESDVVDSTAIYPTLRE
;
A
#
# COMPACT_ATOMS: atom_id res chain seq x y z
N MET A 1 4.38 40.43 -28.21
CA MET A 1 3.65 40.68 -26.94
C MET A 1 2.13 40.94 -27.09
N LYS A 2 1.45 40.43 -28.14
CA LYS A 2 -0.02 40.54 -28.29
C LYS A 2 -0.76 39.18 -28.21
N ILE A 3 -0.04 38.07 -28.35
CA ILE A 3 -0.62 36.71 -28.35
C ILE A 3 -0.88 36.22 -26.91
N ILE A 4 0.02 36.52 -25.97
CA ILE A 4 -0.07 36.08 -24.56
C ILE A 4 -1.31 36.64 -23.86
N LYS A 5 -1.67 37.91 -24.12
CA LYS A 5 -2.86 38.56 -23.51
C LYS A 5 -4.20 37.97 -23.97
N ARG A 6 -4.24 37.24 -25.09
CA ARG A 6 -5.47 36.64 -25.63
C ARG A 6 -5.78 35.25 -25.03
N PHE A 7 -4.78 34.60 -24.43
CA PHE A 7 -4.90 33.29 -23.80
C PHE A 7 -5.10 33.35 -22.28
N LEU A 8 -4.60 34.40 -21.61
CA LEU A 8 -4.82 34.62 -20.17
C LEU A 8 -6.29 34.48 -19.72
N PRO A 9 -7.28 35.16 -20.35
CA PRO A 9 -8.67 35.08 -19.87
C PRO A 9 -9.28 33.68 -20.07
N LYS A 10 -8.82 32.92 -21.06
CA LYS A 10 -9.27 31.53 -21.28
C LYS A 10 -8.67 30.58 -20.24
N PHE A 11 -7.42 30.84 -19.80
CA PHE A 11 -6.76 30.07 -18.74
C PHE A 11 -7.43 30.30 -17.37
N TYR A 12 -7.77 31.56 -17.03
CA TYR A 12 -8.53 31.87 -15.82
C TYR A 12 -9.95 31.31 -15.86
N PHE A 13 -10.61 31.33 -17.03
CA PHE A 13 -11.92 30.71 -17.18
C PHE A 13 -11.87 29.20 -16.96
N LEU A 14 -10.83 28.52 -17.48
CA LEU A 14 -10.64 27.07 -17.28
C LEU A 14 -10.38 26.73 -15.79
N LEU A 15 -9.54 27.51 -15.12
CA LEU A 15 -9.30 27.43 -13.67
C LEU A 15 -10.58 27.68 -12.85
N PHE A 16 -11.42 28.62 -13.27
CA PHE A 16 -12.67 28.95 -12.59
C PHE A 16 -13.75 27.87 -12.77
N THR A 17 -13.84 27.24 -13.97
CA THR A 17 -14.70 26.06 -14.16
C THR A 17 -14.23 24.84 -13.38
N PHE A 18 -12.92 24.69 -13.15
CA PHE A 18 -12.39 23.61 -12.31
C PHE A 18 -12.77 23.80 -10.83
N TYR A 19 -12.86 25.05 -10.38
CA TYR A 19 -13.26 25.41 -9.02
C TYR A 19 -14.75 25.18 -8.74
N LEU A 20 -15.62 25.17 -9.76
CA LEU A 20 -17.07 25.00 -9.61
C LEU A 20 -17.55 23.53 -9.55
N PHE A 21 -16.65 22.56 -9.72
CA PHE A 21 -16.95 21.12 -9.64
C PHE A 21 -16.40 20.43 -8.39
N THR A 22 -15.88 21.19 -7.42
CA THR A 22 -15.43 20.62 -6.14
C THR A 22 -16.60 20.51 -5.17
N SER A 23 -17.43 19.48 -5.32
CA SER A 23 -18.15 18.95 -4.16
C SER A 23 -17.11 18.42 -3.16
N PRO A 24 -17.14 18.79 -1.87
CA PRO A 24 -16.24 18.22 -0.88
C PRO A 24 -16.60 16.75 -0.67
N LEU A 25 -15.92 15.88 -1.40
CA LEU A 25 -15.77 14.49 -1.04
C LEU A 25 -14.33 14.36 -0.55
N PHE A 26 -14.20 14.20 0.76
CA PHE A 26 -12.94 13.92 1.40
C PHE A 26 -12.57 12.47 1.08
N SER A 27 -11.65 12.30 0.15
CA SER A 27 -10.92 11.05 0.02
C SER A 27 -9.53 11.33 0.54
N GLN A 28 -9.00 10.47 1.39
CA GLN A 28 -7.58 10.42 1.73
C GLN A 28 -7.22 8.96 1.68
N THR A 29 -6.10 8.64 1.06
CA THR A 29 -5.77 7.23 0.84
C THR A 29 -4.35 6.92 1.19
N ALA A 30 -4.19 6.30 2.36
CA ALA A 30 -3.09 5.39 2.56
C ALA A 30 -3.44 4.05 1.88
N PHE A 31 -2.45 3.41 1.28
CA PHE A 31 -2.61 2.09 0.66
C PHE A 31 -2.31 0.99 1.67
N GLU A 32 -3.09 -0.09 1.63
CA GLU A 32 -2.84 -1.24 2.50
C GLU A 32 -1.83 -2.19 1.86
N PRO A 33 -0.74 -2.55 2.55
CA PRO A 33 0.23 -3.50 2.01
C PRO A 33 -0.36 -4.86 1.65
N LEU A 34 0.03 -5.41 0.49
CA LEU A 34 -0.56 -6.63 -0.10
C LEU A 34 -0.47 -7.90 0.78
N HIS A 35 0.47 -7.96 1.72
CA HIS A 35 0.66 -9.12 2.60
C HIS A 35 -0.31 -9.16 3.79
N ARG A 36 -1.28 -8.23 3.85
CA ARG A 36 -2.20 -8.08 4.97
C ARG A 36 -3.42 -8.99 4.82
N GLU A 37 -3.87 -9.54 5.94
CA GLU A 37 -4.93 -10.55 6.01
C GLU A 37 -6.28 -10.06 5.46
N VAL A 38 -6.52 -8.75 5.45
CA VAL A 38 -7.76 -8.15 4.96
C VAL A 38 -8.05 -8.47 3.50
N TYR A 39 -7.02 -8.60 2.65
CA TYR A 39 -7.20 -8.98 1.26
C TYR A 39 -7.81 -10.37 1.15
N GLY A 40 -7.21 -11.35 1.83
CA GLY A 40 -7.73 -12.72 1.86
C GLY A 40 -9.13 -12.83 2.49
N PHE A 41 -9.46 -11.96 3.45
CA PHE A 41 -10.80 -11.90 4.03
C PHE A 41 -11.84 -11.38 3.02
N LEU A 42 -11.58 -10.24 2.37
CA LEU A 42 -12.47 -9.64 1.37
C LEU A 42 -12.65 -10.55 0.14
N ASP A 43 -11.56 -11.18 -0.33
CA ASP A 43 -11.60 -12.11 -1.45
C ASP A 43 -12.53 -13.30 -1.17
N ARG A 44 -12.46 -13.88 0.05
CA ARG A 44 -13.33 -15.00 0.44
C ARG A 44 -14.80 -14.58 0.45
N LEU A 45 -15.12 -13.41 1.01
CA LEU A 45 -16.51 -12.94 1.09
C LEU A 45 -17.05 -12.51 -0.27
N SER A 46 -16.19 -11.99 -1.15
CA SER A 46 -16.57 -11.70 -2.53
C SER A 46 -16.79 -12.97 -3.34
N ALA A 47 -15.93 -13.99 -3.17
CA ALA A 47 -16.12 -15.30 -3.80
C ALA A 47 -17.41 -16.01 -3.35
N ARG A 48 -17.87 -15.74 -2.12
CA ARG A 48 -19.18 -16.20 -1.61
C ARG A 48 -20.37 -15.38 -2.15
N GLY A 49 -20.12 -14.26 -2.83
CA GLY A 49 -21.15 -13.39 -3.37
C GLY A 49 -21.81 -12.46 -2.33
N ILE A 50 -21.22 -12.29 -1.14
CA ILE A 50 -21.77 -11.39 -0.10
C ILE A 50 -21.48 -9.93 -0.47
N ILE A 51 -20.31 -9.67 -1.05
CA ILE A 51 -19.91 -8.33 -1.49
C ILE A 51 -19.32 -8.35 -2.89
N GLU A 52 -19.48 -7.24 -3.60
CA GLU A 52 -18.72 -6.96 -4.81
C GLU A 52 -17.41 -6.27 -4.45
N TYR A 53 -16.29 -6.96 -4.64
CA TYR A 53 -14.95 -6.43 -4.40
C TYR A 53 -14.20 -6.27 -5.72
N HIS A 54 -14.08 -5.03 -6.19
CA HIS A 54 -13.42 -4.70 -7.45
C HIS A 54 -11.96 -4.32 -7.21
N ASP A 55 -11.09 -5.33 -7.02
CA ASP A 55 -9.67 -5.19 -6.70
C ASP A 55 -8.75 -5.42 -7.91
N LEU A 56 -9.20 -5.09 -9.12
CA LEU A 56 -8.45 -5.31 -10.36
C LEU A 56 -7.02 -4.73 -10.31
N ILE A 57 -6.81 -3.62 -9.58
CA ILE A 57 -5.51 -3.00 -9.35
C ILE A 57 -5.26 -2.92 -7.85
N THR A 58 -4.16 -3.52 -7.39
CA THR A 58 -3.75 -3.49 -5.98
C THR A 58 -2.33 -2.91 -5.82
N PRO A 59 -1.96 -2.36 -4.65
CA PRO A 59 -2.71 -2.29 -3.40
C PRO A 59 -3.96 -1.40 -3.51
N VAL A 60 -4.97 -1.76 -2.72
CA VAL A 60 -6.22 -1.02 -2.59
C VAL A 60 -6.09 0.00 -1.47
N SER A 61 -6.83 1.10 -1.58
CA SER A 61 -6.86 2.11 -0.53
C SER A 61 -7.45 1.56 0.75
N ARG A 62 -6.91 2.01 1.89
CA ARG A 62 -7.50 1.71 3.20
C ARG A 62 -8.93 2.24 3.31
N MET A 63 -9.25 3.34 2.62
CA MET A 63 -10.61 3.88 2.55
C MET A 63 -11.59 2.93 1.84
N THR A 64 -11.23 2.40 0.68
CA THR A 64 -12.03 1.41 -0.06
C THR A 64 -12.21 0.12 0.75
N ILE A 65 -11.17 -0.31 1.47
CA ILE A 65 -11.27 -1.45 2.38
C ILE A 65 -12.27 -1.13 3.51
N ALA A 66 -12.17 0.03 4.15
CA ALA A 66 -13.08 0.44 5.21
C ALA A 66 -14.54 0.55 4.73
N GLU A 67 -14.78 1.01 3.50
CA GLU A 67 -16.11 1.02 2.89
C GLU A 67 -16.68 -0.39 2.81
N LYS A 68 -15.88 -1.38 2.38
CA LYS A 68 -16.29 -2.78 2.29
C LYS A 68 -16.50 -3.42 3.65
N LEU A 69 -15.64 -3.11 4.64
CA LEU A 69 -15.85 -3.58 6.01
C LEU A 69 -17.12 -2.98 6.64
N ARG A 70 -17.43 -1.71 6.35
CA ARG A 70 -18.68 -1.06 6.77
C ARG A 70 -19.90 -1.71 6.11
N GLU A 71 -19.84 -1.99 4.82
CA GLU A 71 -20.87 -2.73 4.07
C GLU A 71 -21.12 -4.10 4.73
N LEU A 72 -20.06 -4.87 5.02
CA LEU A 72 -20.16 -6.16 5.72
C LEU A 72 -20.74 -6.05 7.13
N SER A 73 -20.47 -4.94 7.84
CA SER A 73 -21.02 -4.72 9.19
C SER A 73 -22.55 -4.59 9.20
N GLN A 74 -23.16 -4.30 8.05
CA GLN A 74 -24.62 -4.22 7.87
C GLN A 74 -25.24 -5.58 7.48
N MET A 75 -24.41 -6.53 7.04
CA MET A 75 -24.82 -7.86 6.55
C MET A 75 -24.33 -8.98 7.46
N GLN A 76 -24.27 -8.73 8.78
CA GLN A 76 -23.72 -9.70 9.73
C GLN A 76 -24.47 -11.03 9.74
N ASP A 77 -25.75 -11.07 9.38
CA ASP A 77 -26.52 -12.31 9.36
C ASP A 77 -26.05 -13.30 8.28
N GLU A 78 -25.33 -12.83 7.26
CA GLU A 78 -24.75 -13.65 6.19
C GLU A 78 -23.35 -14.20 6.54
N LEU A 79 -22.76 -13.70 7.64
CA LEU A 79 -21.43 -14.05 8.09
C LEU A 79 -21.46 -15.23 9.07
N THR A 80 -20.47 -16.11 8.95
CA THR A 80 -20.20 -17.17 9.92
C THR A 80 -19.70 -16.58 11.24
N ALA A 81 -19.72 -17.38 12.31
CA ALA A 81 -19.21 -16.95 13.61
C ALA A 81 -17.73 -16.51 13.56
N LEU A 82 -16.91 -17.21 12.77
CA LEU A 82 -15.50 -16.87 12.57
C LEU A 82 -15.35 -15.55 11.81
N GLU A 83 -16.08 -15.37 10.71
CA GLU A 83 -16.00 -14.15 9.90
C GLU A 83 -16.49 -12.91 10.67
N LYS A 84 -17.45 -13.06 11.59
CA LYS A 84 -17.84 -11.97 12.51
C LYS A 84 -16.68 -11.56 13.42
N GLN A 85 -15.89 -12.52 13.89
CA GLN A 85 -14.72 -12.26 14.73
C GLN A 85 -13.60 -11.61 13.90
N GLU A 86 -13.34 -12.11 12.69
CA GLU A 86 -12.38 -11.50 11.76
C GLU A 86 -12.80 -10.07 11.40
N LEU A 87 -14.08 -9.85 11.08
CA LEU A 87 -14.63 -8.51 10.80
C LEU A 87 -14.44 -7.59 12.00
N ALA A 88 -14.79 -8.04 13.22
CA ALA A 88 -14.61 -7.24 14.42
C ALA A 88 -13.14 -6.87 14.65
N PHE A 89 -12.20 -7.79 14.39
CA PHE A 89 -10.77 -7.52 14.47
C PHE A 89 -10.31 -6.50 13.41
N LEU A 90 -10.76 -6.64 12.16
CA LEU A 90 -10.41 -5.75 11.07
C LEU A 90 -10.99 -4.34 11.28
N LEU A 91 -12.24 -4.21 11.75
CA LEU A 91 -12.86 -2.91 12.06
C LEU A 91 -12.03 -2.10 13.08
N GLN A 92 -11.29 -2.76 13.98
CA GLN A 92 -10.37 -2.06 14.88
C GLN A 92 -9.18 -1.45 14.13
N ASP A 93 -8.64 -2.14 13.12
CA ASP A 93 -7.51 -1.62 12.35
C ASP A 93 -7.89 -0.43 11.48
N PHE A 94 -9.12 -0.42 10.96
CA PHE A 94 -9.64 0.57 10.01
C PHE A 94 -10.47 1.69 10.69
N LYS A 95 -10.36 1.86 12.01
CA LYS A 95 -11.15 2.84 12.78
C LYS A 95 -11.01 4.27 12.26
N PHE A 96 -9.80 4.68 11.86
CA PHE A 96 -9.55 6.03 11.36
C PHE A 96 -10.28 6.29 10.05
N GLU A 97 -10.30 5.31 9.15
CA GLU A 97 -11.01 5.39 7.88
C GLU A 97 -12.54 5.32 8.09
N LEU A 98 -13.01 4.46 9.00
CA LEU A 98 -14.43 4.35 9.35
C LEU A 98 -15.00 5.65 9.94
N ASP A 99 -14.26 6.30 10.83
CA ASP A 99 -14.66 7.59 11.41
C ASP A 99 -14.78 8.68 10.34
N ARG A 100 -13.84 8.70 9.38
CA ARG A 100 -13.89 9.61 8.23
C ARG A 100 -15.10 9.34 7.34
N LEU A 101 -15.37 8.07 7.03
CA LEU A 101 -16.55 7.65 6.24
C LEU A 101 -17.88 8.01 6.89
N ASN A 102 -17.91 8.07 8.22
CA ASN A 102 -19.09 8.41 9.00
C ASN A 102 -19.11 9.90 9.41
N THR A 103 -18.15 10.70 8.95
CA THR A 103 -18.02 12.14 9.29
C THR A 103 -18.05 12.39 10.81
N VAL A 104 -17.34 11.54 11.55
CA VAL A 104 -17.23 11.69 13.01
C VAL A 104 -16.35 12.90 13.30
N GLU A 105 -16.88 13.88 14.01
CA GLU A 105 -16.10 15.02 14.51
C GLU A 105 -15.10 14.53 15.55
N ILE A 106 -13.81 14.72 15.27
CA ILE A 106 -12.73 14.44 16.22
C ILE A 106 -12.55 15.68 17.07
N THR A 107 -13.02 15.64 18.31
CA THR A 107 -12.82 16.72 19.28
C THR A 107 -11.64 16.40 20.19
N GLY A 108 -10.50 17.05 19.97
CA GLY A 108 -9.30 16.89 20.79
C GLY A 108 -8.30 15.89 20.22
N GLU A 109 -7.39 15.42 21.07
CA GLU A 109 -6.25 14.60 20.69
C GLU A 109 -6.34 13.21 21.32
N ASP A 110 -6.23 12.19 20.47
CA ASP A 110 -6.11 10.79 20.83
C ASP A 110 -4.63 10.36 20.70
N PHE A 111 -3.98 10.07 21.81
CA PHE A 111 -2.59 9.60 21.81
C PHE A 111 -2.45 8.27 22.58
N SER A 112 -1.72 7.33 21.99
CA SER A 112 -1.37 6.06 22.61
C SER A 112 0.07 5.68 22.26
N TYR A 113 0.80 5.20 23.27
CA TYR A 113 2.18 4.73 23.15
C TYR A 113 2.31 3.39 23.86
N LEU A 114 2.83 2.38 23.15
CA LEU A 114 2.96 0.98 23.60
C LEU A 114 1.67 0.44 24.25
N GLY A 115 0.52 0.77 23.67
CA GLY A 115 -0.78 0.59 24.31
C GLY A 115 -1.91 0.36 23.30
N LYS A 116 -3.13 0.28 23.81
CA LYS A 116 -4.32 0.23 22.97
C LYS A 116 -4.66 1.63 22.46
N ASP A 117 -4.98 1.72 21.17
CA ASP A 117 -5.53 2.92 20.56
C ASP A 117 -7.03 3.07 20.89
N VAL A 118 -7.66 4.10 20.31
CA VAL A 118 -9.11 4.37 20.42
C VAL A 118 -10.01 3.25 19.91
N ALA A 119 -9.48 2.35 19.07
CA ALA A 119 -10.18 1.20 18.55
C ALA A 119 -9.97 -0.05 19.43
N GLY A 120 -9.17 0.05 20.50
CA GLY A 120 -8.78 -1.07 21.34
C GLY A 120 -7.69 -1.94 20.75
N ARG A 121 -7.08 -1.55 19.63
CA ARG A 121 -5.99 -2.28 18.98
C ARG A 121 -4.65 -1.87 19.58
N TRP A 122 -3.82 -2.85 19.89
CA TRP A 122 -2.47 -2.55 20.37
C TRP A 122 -1.62 -1.95 19.25
N ARG A 123 -0.99 -0.81 19.50
CA ARG A 123 -0.04 -0.15 18.60
C ARG A 123 1.15 0.36 19.39
N ALA A 124 2.31 0.40 18.73
CA ALA A 124 3.50 0.97 19.35
C ALA A 124 3.37 2.49 19.49
N LEU A 125 2.79 3.15 18.49
CA LEU A 125 2.35 4.53 18.59
C LEU A 125 1.11 4.75 17.72
N SER A 126 0.16 5.50 18.26
CA SER A 126 -1.04 5.98 17.58
C SER A 126 -1.26 7.41 18.02
N TYR A 127 -1.41 8.31 17.06
CA TYR A 127 -1.80 9.68 17.32
C TYR A 127 -2.90 10.09 16.33
N ARG A 128 -3.87 10.86 16.79
CA ARG A 128 -4.88 11.46 15.95
C ARG A 128 -5.46 12.73 16.58
N ASP A 129 -5.58 13.77 15.78
CA ASP A 129 -6.40 14.95 16.05
C ASP A 129 -7.32 15.23 14.83
N ASP A 130 -7.82 16.45 14.72
CA ASP A 130 -8.70 16.90 13.63
C ASP A 130 -7.97 17.08 12.28
N HIS A 131 -6.65 17.30 12.27
CA HIS A 131 -5.87 17.59 11.06
C HIS A 131 -4.84 16.50 10.73
N PHE A 132 -4.47 15.64 11.65
CA PHE A 132 -3.35 14.73 11.51
C PHE A 132 -3.64 13.41 12.22
N ALA A 133 -3.32 12.32 11.55
CA ALA A 133 -3.36 11.00 12.15
C ALA A 133 -2.14 10.20 11.70
N ILE A 134 -1.57 9.42 12.62
CA ILE A 134 -0.46 8.53 12.34
C ILE A 134 -0.55 7.29 13.21
N ASN A 135 -0.27 6.15 12.58
CA ASN A 135 -0.07 4.88 13.25
C ASN A 135 1.32 4.36 12.93
N PHE A 136 2.00 3.83 13.94
CA PHE A 136 3.32 3.22 13.83
C PHE A 136 3.31 1.85 14.49
N SER A 137 3.94 0.88 13.84
CA SER A 137 4.04 -0.50 14.30
C SER A 137 5.40 -1.09 13.91
N PRO A 138 6.18 -1.62 14.88
CA PRO A 138 7.37 -2.38 14.57
C PRO A 138 6.97 -3.69 13.87
N ILE A 139 7.86 -4.18 13.02
CA ILE A 139 7.71 -5.44 12.29
C ILE A 139 8.83 -6.36 12.77
N TYR A 140 8.47 -7.59 13.12
CA TYR A 140 9.42 -8.66 13.33
C TYR A 140 8.77 -9.97 12.90
N GLY A 141 9.52 -10.81 12.21
CA GLY A 141 9.03 -12.11 11.82
C GLY A 141 10.16 -13.08 11.52
N VAL A 142 9.85 -14.35 11.73
CA VAL A 142 10.77 -15.45 11.50
C VAL A 142 9.97 -16.60 10.88
N ARG A 143 10.55 -17.24 9.88
CA ARG A 143 10.06 -18.43 9.22
C ARG A 143 11.17 -19.46 9.18
N TYR A 144 10.85 -20.69 9.54
CA TYR A 144 11.72 -21.84 9.38
C TYR A 144 11.01 -22.87 8.51
N GLY A 145 11.75 -23.49 7.61
CA GLY A 145 11.22 -24.47 6.68
C GLY A 145 12.28 -25.42 6.16
N GLN A 146 11.84 -26.35 5.33
CA GLN A 146 12.73 -27.24 4.57
C GLN A 146 12.33 -27.22 3.10
N ASN A 147 13.32 -27.22 2.22
CA ASN A 147 13.15 -27.39 0.78
C ASN A 147 14.04 -28.53 0.32
N ASP A 148 13.48 -29.57 -0.31
CA ASP A 148 14.22 -30.78 -0.72
C ASP A 148 15.10 -31.39 0.39
N GLY A 149 14.58 -31.43 1.62
CA GLY A 149 15.28 -31.96 2.80
C GLY A 149 16.39 -31.05 3.35
N LYS A 150 16.55 -29.84 2.80
CA LYS A 150 17.50 -28.83 3.25
C LYS A 150 16.81 -27.77 4.09
N SER A 151 17.38 -27.46 5.26
CA SER A 151 16.82 -26.45 6.16
C SER A 151 17.04 -25.04 5.65
N GLN A 152 16.00 -24.22 5.77
CA GLN A 152 15.95 -22.83 5.38
C GLN A 152 15.33 -21.99 6.48
N SER A 153 15.83 -20.76 6.63
CA SER A 153 15.32 -19.78 7.58
C SER A 153 15.22 -18.42 6.90
N HIS A 154 14.16 -17.69 7.23
CA HIS A 154 13.95 -16.32 6.79
C HIS A 154 13.56 -15.49 8.01
N ARG A 155 14.33 -14.46 8.31
CA ARG A 155 14.01 -13.48 9.34
C ARG A 155 13.85 -12.11 8.69
N TRP A 156 12.93 -11.32 9.22
CA TRP A 156 12.78 -9.93 8.81
C TRP A 156 12.43 -9.06 10.01
N ASN A 157 12.91 -7.83 9.98
CA ASN A 157 12.62 -6.82 10.99
C ASN A 157 12.49 -5.45 10.33
N GLY A 158 11.69 -4.57 10.93
CA GLY A 158 11.45 -3.28 10.31
C GLY A 158 10.37 -2.47 11.00
N ALA A 159 9.77 -1.57 10.24
CA ALA A 159 8.75 -0.67 10.74
C ALA A 159 7.72 -0.37 9.66
N TYR A 160 6.47 -0.31 10.09
CA TYR A 160 5.35 0.16 9.27
C TYR A 160 4.73 1.38 9.92
N LEU A 161 4.50 2.42 9.12
CA LEU A 161 3.68 3.55 9.50
C LEU A 161 2.79 3.97 8.33
N TYR A 162 1.64 4.54 8.69
CA TYR A 162 0.77 5.23 7.76
C TYR A 162 0.07 6.36 8.48
N GLY A 163 -0.36 7.35 7.71
CA GLY A 163 -1.01 8.51 8.27
C GLY A 163 -1.70 9.37 7.25
N TYR A 164 -2.30 10.42 7.78
CA TYR A 164 -3.24 11.31 7.12
C TYR A 164 -2.92 12.74 7.54
N LEU A 165 -2.97 13.67 6.60
CA LEU A 165 -2.76 15.10 6.86
C LEU A 165 -3.83 15.93 6.13
N GLY A 166 -4.57 16.70 6.91
CA GLY A 166 -5.73 17.47 6.50
C GLY A 166 -6.79 16.59 5.87
N GLU A 167 -7.33 17.07 4.74
CA GLU A 167 -8.45 16.46 4.03
C GLU A 167 -8.05 15.66 2.79
N ASN A 168 -6.81 15.82 2.32
CA ASN A 168 -6.41 15.37 0.97
C ASN A 168 -5.10 14.57 0.95
N TRP A 169 -4.27 14.64 1.99
CA TRP A 169 -2.96 13.97 1.98
C TRP A 169 -3.00 12.71 2.80
N ALA A 170 -2.38 11.65 2.27
CA ALA A 170 -2.06 10.47 3.04
C ALA A 170 -0.69 9.93 2.67
N PHE A 171 -0.08 9.22 3.60
CA PHE A 171 1.26 8.68 3.42
C PHE A 171 1.39 7.30 4.06
N SER A 172 2.31 6.51 3.53
CA SER A 172 2.72 5.25 4.13
C SER A 172 4.21 5.02 3.95
N PHE A 173 4.79 4.27 4.88
CA PHE A 173 6.16 3.83 4.85
C PHE A 173 6.24 2.43 5.49
N ASP A 174 6.76 1.46 4.74
CA ASP A 174 7.05 0.09 5.19
C ASP A 174 8.51 -0.19 4.82
N PHE A 175 9.33 -0.38 5.84
CA PHE A 175 10.73 -0.76 5.67
C PHE A 175 10.95 -2.13 6.31
N ARG A 176 11.68 -2.99 5.59
CA ARG A 176 12.05 -4.33 6.07
C ARG A 176 13.47 -4.66 5.69
N ASP A 177 14.26 -5.00 6.69
CA ASP A 177 15.52 -5.70 6.51
C ASP A 177 15.24 -7.21 6.56
N ASN A 178 15.77 -7.95 5.59
CA ASN A 178 15.53 -9.38 5.43
C ASN A 178 16.85 -10.14 5.40
N ARG A 179 16.88 -11.30 6.06
CA ARG A 179 17.91 -12.31 5.89
C ARG A 179 17.29 -13.66 5.61
N GLU A 180 17.64 -14.23 4.47
CA GLU A 180 17.37 -15.64 4.16
C GLU A 180 18.67 -16.43 4.33
N ALA A 181 18.62 -17.58 5.02
CA ALA A 181 19.79 -18.41 5.28
C ALA A 181 19.44 -19.90 5.31
N GLY A 182 20.30 -20.72 4.69
CA GLY A 182 20.19 -22.18 4.67
C GLY A 182 20.90 -22.83 3.49
N ASP A 183 20.76 -24.15 3.37
CA ASP A 183 21.30 -24.93 2.26
C ASP A 183 20.38 -24.79 1.03
N ASN A 184 20.84 -24.23 -0.08
CA ASN A 184 20.07 -23.90 -1.30
C ASN A 184 19.09 -22.71 -1.16
N VAL A 185 19.60 -21.54 -0.71
CA VAL A 185 18.83 -20.29 -0.82
C VAL A 185 18.63 -19.96 -2.31
N ASP A 186 17.38 -19.89 -2.76
CA ASP A 186 17.05 -19.42 -4.12
C ASP A 186 17.07 -17.89 -4.13
N GLU A 187 18.18 -17.32 -4.56
CA GLU A 187 18.34 -15.87 -4.74
C GLU A 187 17.58 -15.36 -5.98
N SER A 188 17.59 -16.13 -7.07
CA SER A 188 17.02 -15.72 -8.35
C SER A 188 15.50 -15.57 -8.31
N LYS A 189 14.87 -16.36 -7.42
CA LYS A 189 13.43 -16.60 -7.36
C LYS A 189 12.83 -17.06 -8.70
N SER A 190 13.61 -17.36 -9.73
CA SER A 190 13.17 -17.38 -11.14
C SER A 190 12.02 -18.36 -11.44
N PHE A 191 12.05 -19.54 -10.83
CA PHE A 191 11.04 -20.60 -10.97
C PHE A 191 10.13 -20.74 -9.76
N SER A 192 9.86 -19.64 -9.05
CA SER A 192 8.92 -19.61 -7.93
C SER A 192 7.92 -18.45 -8.07
N PRO A 193 6.73 -18.55 -7.46
CA PRO A 193 5.79 -17.44 -7.39
C PRO A 193 6.24 -16.36 -6.40
N VAL A 194 7.38 -16.53 -5.72
CA VAL A 194 7.91 -15.56 -4.75
C VAL A 194 8.36 -14.30 -5.48
N THR A 195 8.02 -13.14 -4.94
CA THR A 195 8.49 -11.84 -5.45
C THR A 195 10.01 -11.80 -5.55
N GLY A 196 10.52 -11.22 -6.64
CA GLY A 196 11.94 -10.96 -6.83
C GLY A 196 12.49 -10.00 -5.78
N ILE A 197 13.80 -10.04 -5.59
CA ILE A 197 14.50 -9.27 -4.56
C ILE A 197 15.71 -8.57 -5.17
N ASP A 198 16.02 -7.39 -4.63
CA ASP A 198 17.25 -6.66 -4.93
C ASP A 198 18.26 -7.01 -3.82
N VAL A 199 19.29 -7.79 -4.15
CA VAL A 199 20.19 -8.37 -3.13
C VAL A 199 21.29 -7.38 -2.77
N ASP A 200 21.35 -7.01 -1.49
CA ASP A 200 22.33 -6.05 -0.98
C ASP A 200 23.68 -6.74 -0.69
N GLU A 201 23.63 -7.86 0.04
CA GLU A 201 24.83 -8.59 0.47
C GLU A 201 24.64 -10.10 0.32
N ARG A 202 25.73 -10.76 -0.09
CA ARG A 202 25.85 -12.21 -0.09
C ARG A 202 26.88 -12.59 0.96
N ASP A 203 26.57 -13.58 1.79
CA ASP A 203 27.61 -14.14 2.67
C ASP A 203 28.65 -14.88 1.81
N LEU A 204 29.73 -14.18 1.47
CA LEU A 204 30.80 -14.67 0.61
C LEU A 204 31.59 -15.81 1.28
N ALA A 205 31.49 -16.00 2.60
CA ALA A 205 32.23 -17.00 3.33
C ALA A 205 31.58 -18.38 3.27
N THR A 206 30.24 -18.45 3.22
CA THR A 206 29.49 -19.72 3.20
C THR A 206 28.60 -19.90 1.96
N GLY A 207 28.23 -18.83 1.26
CA GLY A 207 27.30 -18.84 0.14
C GLY A 207 25.86 -19.22 0.52
N ASN A 208 25.57 -19.39 1.80
CA ASN A 208 24.32 -19.95 2.31
C ASN A 208 23.39 -18.90 2.91
N ALA A 209 23.65 -17.61 2.70
CA ALA A 209 22.78 -16.54 3.17
C ALA A 209 22.80 -15.34 2.22
N ILE A 210 21.64 -14.70 2.09
CA ILE A 210 21.45 -13.43 1.39
C ILE A 210 20.75 -12.45 2.32
N GLU A 211 21.12 -11.18 2.19
CA GLU A 211 20.49 -10.06 2.88
C GLU A 211 20.00 -9.03 1.87
N TYR A 212 18.82 -8.48 2.15
CA TYR A 212 18.21 -7.47 1.30
C TYR A 212 17.23 -6.59 2.07
N SER A 213 17.22 -5.32 1.71
CA SER A 213 16.33 -4.31 2.28
C SER A 213 15.21 -3.96 1.32
N GLU A 214 13.99 -3.93 1.84
CA GLU A 214 12.82 -3.49 1.10
C GLU A 214 12.30 -2.18 1.68
N VAL A 215 12.31 -1.13 0.88
CA VAL A 215 11.68 0.16 1.18
C VAL A 215 10.45 0.32 0.31
N ARG A 216 9.31 0.49 0.96
CA ARG A 216 8.05 0.86 0.33
C ARG A 216 7.53 2.14 0.93
N THR A 217 7.15 3.08 0.09
CA THR A 217 6.57 4.34 0.56
C THR A 217 5.63 4.92 -0.46
N THR A 218 4.55 5.53 0.01
CA THR A 218 3.61 6.25 -0.83
C THR A 218 3.26 7.58 -0.20
N LEU A 219 3.07 8.59 -1.05
CA LEU A 219 2.46 9.87 -0.74
C LEU A 219 1.34 10.07 -1.76
N SER A 220 0.12 10.25 -1.27
CA SER A 220 -1.06 10.46 -2.09
C SER A 220 -1.67 11.83 -1.83
N TYR A 221 -2.21 12.39 -2.90
CA TYR A 221 -3.06 13.57 -2.86
C TYR A 221 -4.39 13.25 -3.55
N ASP A 222 -5.46 13.45 -2.82
CA ASP A 222 -6.81 13.08 -3.20
C ASP A 222 -7.70 14.31 -3.41
N TRP A 223 -8.58 14.25 -4.39
CA TRP A 223 -9.65 15.23 -4.61
C TRP A 223 -10.96 14.52 -4.98
N SER A 224 -12.03 15.29 -5.18
CA SER A 224 -13.40 14.76 -5.26
C SER A 224 -13.65 13.73 -6.37
N TRP A 225 -12.83 13.69 -7.41
CA TRP A 225 -12.99 12.79 -8.56
C TRP A 225 -11.70 12.06 -8.94
N GLY A 226 -10.66 12.12 -8.12
CA GLY A 226 -9.40 11.45 -8.46
C GLY A 226 -8.32 11.55 -7.39
N ARG A 227 -7.20 10.91 -7.70
CA ARG A 227 -6.03 10.80 -6.83
C ARG A 227 -4.76 10.77 -7.65
N ALA A 228 -3.74 11.45 -7.17
CA ALA A 228 -2.36 11.31 -7.61
C ALA A 228 -1.56 10.63 -6.50
N VAL A 229 -0.68 9.70 -6.87
CA VAL A 229 0.19 8.97 -5.95
C VAL A 229 1.61 9.00 -6.48
N PHE A 230 2.54 9.33 -5.61
CA PHE A 230 3.96 9.19 -5.84
C PHE A 230 4.52 8.21 -4.81
N GLY A 231 5.35 7.27 -5.23
CA GLY A 231 5.89 6.29 -4.29
C GLY A 231 6.83 5.29 -4.92
N LYS A 232 7.31 4.38 -4.09
CA LYS A 232 7.97 3.12 -4.46
C LYS A 232 7.22 2.01 -3.74
N ASP A 233 6.50 1.17 -4.46
CA ASP A 233 5.73 0.04 -3.91
C ASP A 233 5.42 -0.93 -5.07
N PHE A 234 4.73 -2.02 -4.78
CA PHE A 234 4.18 -2.91 -5.79
C PHE A 234 2.93 -2.32 -6.41
N ILE A 235 2.75 -2.56 -7.71
CA ILE A 235 1.48 -2.39 -8.39
C ILE A 235 1.16 -3.71 -9.07
N ASN A 236 0.07 -4.34 -8.65
CA ASN A 236 -0.46 -5.53 -9.28
C ASN A 236 -1.67 -5.16 -10.11
N TRP A 237 -1.78 -5.75 -11.30
CA TRP A 237 -2.92 -5.54 -12.19
C TRP A 237 -3.39 -6.88 -12.75
N GLY A 238 -4.64 -7.21 -12.44
CA GLY A 238 -5.35 -8.36 -12.97
C GLY A 238 -5.78 -9.33 -11.88
N TYR A 239 -6.60 -10.30 -12.28
CA TYR A 239 -7.08 -11.38 -11.43
C TYR A 239 -6.23 -12.63 -11.67
N ALA A 240 -5.62 -13.13 -10.60
CA ALA A 240 -4.96 -14.42 -10.49
C ALA A 240 -4.52 -14.64 -9.03
N GLN A 241 -4.24 -15.89 -8.67
CA GLN A 241 -3.61 -16.24 -7.38
C GLN A 241 -2.08 -16.29 -7.51
N ASN A 242 -1.57 -16.86 -8.61
CA ASN A 242 -0.13 -16.96 -8.90
C ASN A 242 0.18 -16.28 -10.24
N GLY A 243 0.72 -15.06 -10.20
CA GLY A 243 1.04 -14.28 -11.39
C GLY A 243 -0.19 -13.66 -12.05
N LYS A 244 -0.45 -12.39 -11.76
CA LYS A 244 -1.52 -11.63 -12.44
C LYS A 244 -1.23 -11.48 -13.93
N VAL A 245 -2.29 -11.49 -14.73
CA VAL A 245 -2.19 -11.52 -16.20
C VAL A 245 -1.63 -10.23 -16.80
N VAL A 246 -1.93 -9.06 -16.22
CA VAL A 246 -1.49 -7.76 -16.78
C VAL A 246 -0.17 -7.32 -16.16
N LEU A 247 -0.09 -7.32 -14.83
CA LEU A 247 1.12 -7.01 -14.08
C LEU A 247 1.14 -7.78 -12.77
N SER A 248 2.11 -8.68 -12.61
CA SER A 248 2.25 -9.52 -11.42
C SER A 248 3.12 -8.89 -10.33
N ASP A 249 3.09 -9.51 -9.15
CA ASP A 249 3.94 -9.26 -7.98
C ASP A 249 5.33 -9.89 -8.10
N LYS A 250 5.77 -10.24 -9.33
CA LYS A 250 7.04 -10.92 -9.53
C LYS A 250 8.23 -9.97 -9.43
N ALA A 251 8.08 -8.75 -9.92
CA ALA A 251 9.15 -7.75 -9.88
C ALA A 251 9.29 -7.15 -8.46
N PRO A 252 10.50 -6.74 -8.06
CA PRO A 252 10.71 -5.90 -6.87
C PRO A 252 9.89 -4.61 -6.92
N SER A 253 9.77 -3.93 -5.78
CA SER A 253 9.07 -2.64 -5.70
C SER A 253 9.81 -1.57 -6.50
N PHE A 254 9.08 -0.82 -7.32
CA PHE A 254 9.65 0.18 -8.21
C PHE A 254 9.08 1.58 -7.94
N PRO A 255 9.84 2.66 -8.20
CA PRO A 255 9.30 4.01 -8.14
C PRO A 255 8.20 4.20 -9.18
N PHE A 256 7.16 4.95 -8.84
CA PHE A 256 6.07 5.26 -9.75
C PHE A 256 5.39 6.60 -9.47
N LEU A 257 4.75 7.11 -10.52
CA LEU A 257 3.67 8.11 -10.46
C LEU A 257 2.38 7.44 -10.93
N ARG A 258 1.34 7.50 -10.12
CA ARG A 258 0.02 6.93 -10.43
C ARG A 258 -1.06 8.01 -10.38
N LEU A 259 -2.03 7.88 -11.28
CA LEU A 259 -3.19 8.73 -11.41
C LEU A 259 -4.44 7.86 -11.55
N ASP A 260 -5.35 7.99 -10.59
CA ASP A 260 -6.65 7.32 -10.60
C ASP A 260 -7.76 8.38 -10.74
N ILE A 261 -8.59 8.26 -11.77
CA ILE A 261 -9.58 9.28 -12.17
C ILE A 261 -10.96 8.65 -12.33
N ASN A 262 -11.94 9.18 -11.61
CA ASN A 262 -13.33 8.72 -11.60
C ASN A 262 -14.30 9.92 -11.66
N PRO A 263 -14.43 10.60 -12.83
CA PRO A 263 -15.24 11.81 -12.95
C PRO A 263 -16.75 11.53 -12.88
N THR A 264 -17.16 10.28 -13.12
CA THR A 264 -18.54 9.82 -13.02
C THR A 264 -18.58 8.39 -12.46
N HIS A 265 -19.73 7.92 -12.01
CA HIS A 265 -19.89 6.58 -11.46
C HIS A 265 -19.62 5.45 -12.48
N TRP A 266 -19.77 5.70 -13.78
CA TRP A 266 -19.58 4.69 -14.84
C TRP A 266 -18.20 4.74 -15.50
N LEU A 267 -17.43 5.81 -15.31
CA LEU A 267 -16.12 5.97 -15.92
C LEU A 267 -15.02 5.91 -14.87
N LYS A 268 -14.15 4.92 -15.01
CA LYS A 268 -12.90 4.79 -14.24
C LYS A 268 -11.71 4.79 -15.19
N PHE A 269 -10.69 5.58 -14.87
CA PHE A 269 -9.44 5.63 -15.61
C PHE A 269 -8.28 5.50 -14.63
N ASN A 270 -7.42 4.51 -14.85
CA ASN A 270 -6.23 4.26 -14.05
C ASN A 270 -5.01 4.36 -14.95
N TYR A 271 -4.00 5.09 -14.50
CA TYR A 271 -2.73 5.26 -15.17
C TYR A 271 -1.61 5.20 -14.14
N PHE A 272 -0.49 4.57 -14.49
CA PHE A 272 0.74 4.76 -13.76
C PHE A 272 1.92 4.77 -14.72
N HIS A 273 2.98 5.47 -14.30
CA HIS A 273 4.29 5.47 -14.91
C HIS A 273 5.27 4.93 -13.88
N GLY A 274 5.87 3.77 -14.15
CA GLY A 274 6.88 3.16 -13.30
C GLY A 274 8.27 3.29 -13.91
N TRP A 275 9.28 3.47 -13.06
CA TRP A 275 10.68 3.41 -13.46
C TRP A 275 11.24 2.04 -13.11
N LEU A 276 11.76 1.34 -14.12
CA LEU A 276 12.39 0.04 -13.91
C LEU A 276 13.88 0.22 -13.67
N GLU A 277 14.39 -0.48 -12.67
CA GLU A 277 15.81 -0.65 -12.45
C GLU A 277 16.26 -1.91 -13.17
N SER A 278 17.29 -1.78 -14.01
CA SER A 278 17.76 -2.91 -14.82
C SER A 278 18.92 -3.67 -14.20
N ASP A 279 19.64 -3.04 -13.25
CA ASP A 279 20.96 -3.46 -12.75
C ASP A 279 21.98 -3.85 -13.84
N VAL A 280 21.72 -3.48 -15.09
CA VAL A 280 22.65 -3.64 -16.19
C VAL A 280 23.61 -2.46 -16.15
N VAL A 281 24.90 -2.78 -16.00
CA VAL A 281 25.97 -1.78 -16.05
C VAL A 281 25.92 -1.05 -17.40
N ASP A 282 25.65 0.25 -17.36
CA ASP A 282 25.81 1.10 -18.53
C ASP A 282 27.31 1.28 -18.81
N SER A 283 27.79 0.54 -19.81
CA SER A 283 29.19 0.57 -20.25
C SER A 283 29.71 1.97 -20.62
N THR A 284 28.83 2.94 -20.86
CA THR A 284 29.21 4.33 -21.19
C THR A 284 29.34 5.25 -19.97
N ALA A 285 28.93 4.80 -18.78
CA ALA A 285 28.89 5.61 -17.55
C ALA A 285 29.72 4.99 -16.39
N ILE A 286 30.76 4.22 -16.71
CA ILE A 286 31.66 3.64 -15.70
C ILE A 286 32.69 4.70 -15.28
N TYR A 287 32.55 5.21 -14.05
CA TYR A 287 33.57 6.05 -13.41
C TYR A 287 34.26 5.25 -12.30
N PRO A 288 35.59 5.10 -12.32
CA PRO A 288 36.29 4.46 -11.21
C PRO A 288 36.15 5.32 -9.96
N THR A 289 35.54 4.79 -8.91
CA THR A 289 35.63 5.36 -7.57
C THR A 289 36.87 4.77 -6.90
N LEU A 290 37.88 5.61 -6.67
CA LEU A 290 39.00 5.25 -5.80
C LEU A 290 38.45 5.13 -4.38
N ARG A 291 38.40 3.91 -3.84
CA ARG A 291 38.37 3.70 -2.39
C ARG A 291 39.81 3.84 -1.91
N GLU A 292 40.10 4.94 -1.21
CA GLU A 292 41.30 5.06 -0.35
C GLU A 292 41.16 4.19 0.90
#